data_AF-K0B6S5-F1
#
_entry.id   AF-K0B6S5-F1
#
_cell.length_a   1.000
_cell.length_b   1.000
_cell.length_c   1.000
_cell.angle_alpha   90.00
_cell.angle_beta   90.00
_cell.angle_gamma   90.00
#
_symmetry.space_group_name_H-M   'P 1'
#
loop_
_entity.id
_entity.type
_entity.pdbx_description
1 polymer ?
#
loop_
_entity_poly.entity_id
_entity_poly.type
_entity_poly.pdbx_seq_one_letter_code
_entity_poly.pdbx_strand_id
1 'polypeptide(L)'
;MKNTNQIEKNAKTVNKFLKSKLKGNPKKLYDAASHLIIHGGKRLRPYMVIRSCQILGGNAVNAMPAASAVEMVHNFTLVHDDIMDNDEMRHGVPTTHRKYGMPIAILAGDVLFSKAYQIISNTKLSPIATTHLISRLAQACVDVCEGQLLDVKMAEEKKIPTQSQYITMIGKKTAALFDVSCAMGAICATNKDKDISNLSSFGRNLGIAFQITDDLIGVMGDPKITKKPVGNDLREGKKSLPILMAIKIAKGKDKKIILKAFGNPKISRNDLNKAVDVIRSLGIEENVRKQALKYAKKAEKSLSKYSGSAKTELIALLDFVVKRSV
;
A
#
# COMPACT_ATOMS: atom_id res chain seq x y z
N MET A 1 -4.79 -6.30 20.15
CA MET A 1 -3.91 -7.43 20.56
C MET A 1 -4.21 -8.74 19.83
N LYS A 2 -5.44 -9.30 19.83
CA LYS A 2 -5.73 -10.56 19.09
C LYS A 2 -5.44 -10.52 17.58
N ASN A 3 -5.76 -9.41 16.90
CA ASN A 3 -5.57 -9.30 15.44
C ASN A 3 -4.08 -9.22 15.03
N THR A 4 -3.24 -8.63 15.88
CA THR A 4 -1.79 -8.49 15.65
C THR A 4 -1.11 -9.86 15.57
N ASN A 5 -1.46 -10.77 16.49
CA ASN A 5 -0.91 -12.14 16.51
C ASN A 5 -1.23 -12.93 15.24
N GLN A 6 -2.42 -12.72 14.65
CA GLN A 6 -2.84 -13.44 13.46
C GLN A 6 -2.16 -12.91 12.19
N ILE A 7 -1.96 -11.60 12.09
CA ILE A 7 -1.16 -10.97 11.03
C ILE A 7 0.30 -11.46 11.10
N GLU A 8 0.87 -11.54 12.30
CA GLU A 8 2.23 -12.07 12.50
C GLU A 8 2.35 -13.55 12.12
N LYS A 9 1.37 -14.38 12.51
CA LYS A 9 1.33 -15.79 12.11
C LYS A 9 1.24 -15.94 10.60
N ASN A 10 0.39 -15.14 9.94
CA ASN A 10 0.30 -15.09 8.48
C ASN A 10 1.63 -14.71 7.85
N ALA A 11 2.29 -13.66 8.36
CA ALA A 11 3.56 -13.19 7.85
C ALA A 11 4.65 -14.27 7.94
N LYS A 12 4.72 -15.03 9.04
CA LYS A 12 5.65 -16.16 9.18
C LYS A 12 5.44 -17.22 8.10
N THR A 13 4.19 -17.63 7.87
CA THR A 13 3.85 -18.64 6.86
C THR A 13 4.16 -18.16 5.45
N VAL A 14 3.75 -16.94 5.09
CA VAL A 14 3.99 -16.34 3.77
C VAL A 14 5.50 -16.17 3.54
N ASN A 15 6.26 -15.69 4.54
CA ASN A 15 7.71 -15.55 4.45
C ASN A 15 8.41 -16.90 4.20
N LYS A 16 7.96 -17.98 4.86
CA LYS A 16 8.49 -19.32 4.60
C LYS A 16 8.27 -19.74 3.15
N PHE A 17 7.07 -19.49 2.61
CA PHE A 17 6.76 -19.81 1.22
C PHE A 17 7.59 -18.95 0.25
N LEU A 18 7.63 -17.62 0.43
CA LEU A 18 8.42 -16.70 -0.41
C LEU A 18 9.91 -17.09 -0.46
N LYS A 19 10.53 -17.37 0.70
CA LYS A 19 11.93 -17.83 0.78
C LYS A 19 12.18 -19.13 0.02
N SER A 20 11.18 -20.01 -0.08
CA SER A 20 11.31 -21.25 -0.86
C SER A 20 11.27 -21.00 -2.38
N LYS A 21 10.66 -19.89 -2.83
CA LYS A 21 10.46 -19.56 -4.25
C LYS A 21 11.47 -18.55 -4.80
N LEU A 22 12.13 -17.79 -3.93
CA LEU A 22 13.17 -16.80 -4.27
C LEU A 22 14.57 -17.40 -4.10
N LYS A 23 14.83 -18.49 -4.81
CA LYS A 23 16.17 -19.12 -4.91
C LYS A 23 16.51 -19.37 -6.38
N GLY A 24 17.78 -19.22 -6.73
CA GLY A 24 18.30 -19.55 -8.05
C GLY A 24 19.71 -18.99 -8.29
N ASN A 25 20.16 -19.08 -9.55
CA ASN A 25 21.46 -18.60 -10.00
C ASN A 25 21.30 -17.49 -11.05
N PRO A 26 22.14 -16.43 -11.03
CA PRO A 26 23.22 -16.18 -10.06
C PRO A 26 22.70 -15.75 -8.67
N LYS A 27 23.31 -16.25 -7.59
CA LYS A 27 22.85 -16.05 -6.19
C LYS A 27 22.61 -14.58 -5.83
N LYS A 28 23.49 -13.69 -6.28
CA LYS A 28 23.42 -12.24 -5.99
C LYS A 28 22.09 -11.60 -6.42
N LEU A 29 21.50 -12.06 -7.52
CA LEU A 29 20.21 -11.57 -8.01
C LEU A 29 19.06 -11.93 -7.05
N TYR A 30 19.05 -13.16 -6.54
CA TYR A 30 18.02 -13.65 -5.62
C TYR A 30 18.18 -13.08 -4.20
N ASP A 31 19.42 -12.84 -3.77
CA ASP A 31 19.70 -12.09 -2.53
C ASP A 31 19.18 -10.65 -2.63
N ALA A 32 19.34 -9.99 -3.78
CA ALA A 32 18.79 -8.66 -4.03
C ALA A 32 17.24 -8.67 -4.07
N ALA A 33 16.64 -9.61 -4.79
CA ALA A 33 15.18 -9.75 -4.86
C ALA A 33 14.52 -10.04 -3.50
N SER A 34 15.20 -10.79 -2.63
CA SER A 34 14.68 -11.12 -1.29
C SER A 34 15.00 -10.07 -0.23
N HIS A 35 15.85 -9.09 -0.52
CA HIS A 35 16.40 -8.14 0.46
C HIS A 35 15.32 -7.41 1.26
N LEU A 36 14.34 -6.77 0.60
CA LEU A 36 13.27 -6.07 1.33
C LEU A 36 12.29 -7.04 2.02
N ILE A 37 12.03 -8.20 1.42
CA ILE A 37 11.13 -9.22 1.97
C ILE A 37 11.66 -9.75 3.31
N ILE A 38 12.96 -10.01 3.44
CA ILE A 38 13.50 -10.61 4.67
C ILE A 38 13.64 -9.60 5.82
N HIS A 39 13.73 -8.30 5.54
CA HIS A 39 13.96 -7.26 6.54
C HIS A 39 12.67 -6.60 7.08
N GLY A 40 11.49 -7.12 6.74
CA GLY A 40 10.26 -6.73 7.42
C GLY A 40 9.02 -6.75 6.54
N GLY A 41 8.02 -5.98 6.97
CA GLY A 41 6.70 -5.87 6.34
C GLY A 41 5.63 -6.70 7.04
N LYS A 42 4.46 -6.08 7.26
CA LYS A 42 3.33 -6.68 8.00
C LYS A 42 2.58 -7.75 7.19
N ARG A 43 2.87 -7.90 5.89
CA ARG A 43 2.17 -8.82 4.97
C ARG A 43 0.65 -8.64 4.96
N LEU A 44 0.18 -7.38 4.99
CA LEU A 44 -1.25 -7.07 4.99
C LEU A 44 -1.95 -7.55 3.71
N ARG A 45 -1.30 -7.39 2.55
CA ARG A 45 -1.85 -7.83 1.26
C ARG A 45 -1.98 -9.37 1.19
N PRO A 46 -0.94 -10.17 1.49
CA PRO A 46 -1.08 -11.63 1.64
C PRO A 46 -2.13 -12.06 2.64
N TYR A 47 -2.21 -11.37 3.78
CA TYR A 47 -3.23 -11.63 4.79
C TYR A 47 -4.64 -11.45 4.21
N MET A 48 -4.86 -10.39 3.45
CA MET A 48 -6.13 -10.14 2.78
C MET A 48 -6.44 -11.22 1.74
N VAL A 49 -5.47 -11.69 0.94
CA VAL A 49 -5.70 -12.82 0.01
C VAL A 49 -6.21 -14.05 0.76
N ILE A 50 -5.53 -14.43 1.85
CA ILE A 50 -5.86 -15.63 2.60
C ILE A 50 -7.24 -15.50 3.28
N ARG A 51 -7.55 -14.35 3.86
CA ARG A 51 -8.85 -14.13 4.51
C ARG A 51 -9.99 -14.03 3.51
N SER A 52 -9.76 -13.44 2.35
CA SER A 52 -10.73 -13.39 1.24
C SER A 52 -11.00 -14.77 0.64
N CYS A 53 -10.06 -15.71 0.70
CA CYS A 53 -10.32 -17.11 0.37
C CYS A 53 -11.18 -17.79 1.46
N GLN A 54 -10.79 -17.63 2.73
CA GLN A 54 -11.43 -18.29 3.85
C GLN A 54 -12.85 -17.80 4.15
N ILE A 55 -13.16 -16.52 3.90
CA ILE A 55 -14.51 -15.97 4.07
C ILE A 55 -15.55 -16.65 3.16
N LEU A 56 -15.09 -17.27 2.07
CA LEU A 56 -15.89 -18.04 1.11
C LEU A 56 -15.75 -19.56 1.31
N GLY A 57 -15.15 -20.00 2.43
CA GLY A 57 -14.92 -21.42 2.73
C GLY A 57 -13.73 -22.06 2.02
N GLY A 58 -12.91 -21.27 1.31
CA GLY A 58 -11.74 -21.78 0.60
C GLY A 58 -10.56 -22.14 1.52
N ASN A 59 -9.66 -22.99 1.01
CA ASN A 59 -8.47 -23.42 1.73
C ASN A 59 -7.31 -22.44 1.55
N ALA A 60 -6.71 -21.98 2.66
CA ALA A 60 -5.56 -21.08 2.67
C ALA A 60 -4.33 -21.63 1.90
N VAL A 61 -4.17 -22.94 1.83
CA VAL A 61 -3.08 -23.59 1.07
C VAL A 61 -3.20 -23.26 -0.42
N ASN A 62 -4.43 -23.25 -0.96
CA ASN A 62 -4.68 -22.94 -2.37
C ASN A 62 -4.49 -21.44 -2.66
N ALA A 63 -4.69 -20.58 -1.65
CA ALA A 63 -4.48 -19.14 -1.76
C ALA A 63 -3.02 -18.71 -1.54
N MET A 64 -2.15 -19.59 -1.01
CA MET A 64 -0.76 -19.25 -0.70
C MET A 64 0.07 -18.80 -1.92
N PRO A 65 -0.03 -19.43 -3.10
CA PRO A 65 0.65 -18.95 -4.31
C PRO A 65 0.20 -17.54 -4.71
N ALA A 66 -1.11 -17.28 -4.72
CA ALA A 66 -1.69 -15.97 -5.01
C ALA A 66 -1.23 -14.90 -3.98
N ALA A 67 -1.27 -15.24 -2.69
CA ALA A 67 -0.82 -14.36 -1.62
C ALA A 67 0.67 -13.99 -1.76
N SER A 68 1.49 -14.96 -2.14
CA SER A 68 2.93 -14.75 -2.36
C SER A 68 3.20 -13.95 -3.63
N ALA A 69 2.45 -14.18 -4.70
CA ALA A 69 2.57 -13.43 -5.95
C ALA A 69 2.26 -11.93 -5.74
N VAL A 70 1.20 -11.62 -4.99
CA VAL A 70 0.89 -10.23 -4.64
C VAL A 70 2.00 -9.58 -3.82
N GLU A 71 2.61 -10.29 -2.87
CA GLU A 71 3.73 -9.73 -2.10
C GLU A 71 5.00 -9.55 -2.95
N MET A 72 5.25 -10.43 -3.93
CA MET A 72 6.34 -10.28 -4.87
C MET A 72 6.14 -9.04 -5.75
N VAL A 73 4.93 -8.83 -6.30
CA VAL A 73 4.59 -7.61 -7.03
C VAL A 73 4.74 -6.38 -6.12
N HIS A 74 4.26 -6.43 -4.88
CA HIS A 74 4.44 -5.32 -3.95
C HIS A 74 5.93 -5.00 -3.73
N ASN A 75 6.80 -6.00 -3.56
CA ASN A 75 8.23 -5.74 -3.37
C ASN A 75 8.91 -5.29 -4.66
N PHE A 76 8.46 -5.76 -5.83
CA PHE A 76 8.89 -5.22 -7.12
C PHE A 76 8.63 -3.71 -7.19
N THR A 77 7.41 -3.27 -6.88
CA THR A 77 7.07 -1.84 -6.94
C THR A 77 7.92 -1.05 -5.97
N LEU A 78 8.18 -1.56 -4.75
CA LEU A 78 9.06 -0.88 -3.79
C LEU A 78 10.50 -0.73 -4.30
N VAL A 79 11.06 -1.77 -4.93
CA VAL A 79 12.43 -1.72 -5.45
C VAL A 79 12.55 -0.68 -6.56
N HIS A 80 11.57 -0.61 -7.46
CA HIS A 80 11.57 0.35 -8.57
C HIS A 80 11.22 1.76 -8.11
N ASP A 81 10.24 1.93 -7.21
CA ASP A 81 9.90 3.22 -6.60
C ASP A 81 11.13 3.79 -5.85
N ASP A 82 11.85 2.98 -5.08
CA ASP A 82 13.07 3.43 -4.37
C ASP A 82 14.15 3.95 -5.33
N ILE A 83 14.24 3.40 -6.55
CA ILE A 83 15.16 3.88 -7.58
C ILE A 83 14.68 5.24 -8.13
N MET A 84 13.39 5.36 -8.44
CA MET A 84 12.80 6.60 -8.97
C MET A 84 12.89 7.75 -7.97
N ASP A 85 12.63 7.47 -6.70
CA ASP A 85 12.62 8.44 -5.60
C ASP A 85 14.03 8.66 -5.02
N ASN A 86 15.04 7.89 -5.46
CA ASN A 86 16.43 7.93 -4.99
C ASN A 86 16.57 7.68 -3.47
N ASP A 87 15.63 6.91 -2.89
CA ASP A 87 15.53 6.61 -1.46
C ASP A 87 16.79 5.88 -0.94
N GLU A 88 17.33 6.32 0.19
CA GLU A 88 18.52 5.68 0.79
C GLU A 88 18.16 4.48 1.66
N MET A 89 17.03 4.54 2.38
CA MET A 89 16.65 3.59 3.43
C MET A 89 15.19 3.17 3.31
N ARG A 90 14.92 1.87 3.44
CA ARG A 90 13.57 1.30 3.55
C ARG A 90 13.51 0.26 4.66
N HIS A 91 12.47 0.31 5.49
CA HIS A 91 12.29 -0.59 6.63
C HIS A 91 13.50 -0.68 7.59
N GLY A 92 14.26 0.41 7.72
CA GLY A 92 15.44 0.48 8.58
C GLY A 92 16.70 -0.15 7.99
N VAL A 93 16.69 -0.55 6.71
CA VAL A 93 17.86 -1.07 5.99
C VAL A 93 18.09 -0.27 4.70
N PRO A 94 19.31 -0.30 4.11
CA PRO A 94 19.56 0.34 2.82
C PRO A 94 18.61 -0.18 1.74
N THR A 95 18.18 0.68 0.83
CA THR A 95 17.38 0.25 -0.34
C THR A 95 18.17 -0.69 -1.25
N THR A 96 17.48 -1.47 -2.07
CA THR A 96 18.12 -2.51 -2.90
C THR A 96 19.17 -1.92 -3.85
N HIS A 97 18.90 -0.75 -4.44
CA HIS A 97 19.85 -0.09 -5.34
C HIS A 97 21.08 0.47 -4.63
N ARG A 98 20.95 0.93 -3.38
CA ARG A 98 22.10 1.34 -2.55
C ARG A 98 22.98 0.16 -2.15
N LYS A 99 22.37 -0.98 -1.82
CA LYS A 99 23.12 -2.16 -1.36
C LYS A 99 23.75 -2.97 -2.50
N TYR A 100 23.05 -3.13 -3.62
CA TYR A 100 23.48 -4.03 -4.70
C TYR A 100 23.86 -3.32 -6.00
N GLY A 101 23.65 -2.00 -6.08
CA GLY A 101 23.80 -1.21 -7.30
C GLY A 101 22.54 -1.20 -8.14
N MET A 102 22.34 -0.12 -8.89
CA MET A 102 21.14 0.11 -9.70
C MET A 102 20.87 -1.00 -10.73
N PRO A 103 21.84 -1.51 -11.52
CA PRO A 103 21.56 -2.57 -12.50
C PRO A 103 21.00 -3.85 -11.86
N ILE A 104 21.53 -4.23 -10.69
CA ILE A 104 21.06 -5.44 -9.98
C ILE A 104 19.68 -5.19 -9.35
N ALA A 105 19.40 -3.98 -8.88
CA ALA A 105 18.11 -3.64 -8.32
C ALA A 105 16.99 -3.65 -9.38
N ILE A 106 17.26 -3.15 -10.59
CA ILE A 106 16.32 -3.24 -11.72
C ILE A 106 15.98 -4.72 -11.99
N LEU A 107 17.00 -5.55 -12.20
CA LEU A 107 16.83 -6.99 -12.44
C LEU A 107 16.16 -7.71 -11.27
N ALA A 108 16.42 -7.30 -10.02
CA ALA A 108 15.76 -7.87 -8.84
C ALA A 108 14.25 -7.60 -8.86
N GLY A 109 13.85 -6.39 -9.26
CA GLY A 109 12.45 -6.05 -9.50
C GLY A 109 11.84 -6.90 -10.61
N ASP A 110 12.53 -7.05 -11.75
CA ASP A 110 12.04 -7.84 -12.88
C ASP A 110 11.84 -9.31 -12.50
N VAL A 111 12.77 -9.89 -11.74
CA VAL A 111 12.65 -11.27 -11.24
C VAL A 111 11.46 -11.40 -10.30
N LEU A 112 11.23 -10.45 -9.38
CA LEU A 112 10.07 -10.48 -8.50
C LEU A 112 8.75 -10.43 -9.31
N PHE A 113 8.69 -9.54 -10.30
CA PHE A 113 7.56 -9.43 -11.21
C PHE A 113 7.31 -10.74 -11.96
N SER A 114 8.32 -11.31 -12.62
CA SER A 114 8.18 -12.58 -13.36
C SER A 114 7.86 -13.77 -12.44
N LYS A 115 8.47 -13.85 -11.25
CA LYS A 115 8.23 -14.94 -10.29
C LYS A 115 6.80 -14.93 -9.76
N ALA A 116 6.17 -13.77 -9.64
CA ALA A 116 4.78 -13.67 -9.23
C ALA A 116 3.85 -14.47 -10.17
N TYR A 117 4.00 -14.29 -11.48
CA TYR A 117 3.22 -15.03 -12.49
C TYR A 117 3.62 -16.51 -12.57
N GLN A 118 4.91 -16.82 -12.50
CA GLN A 118 5.39 -18.22 -12.49
C GLN A 118 4.80 -19.01 -11.30
N ILE A 119 4.61 -18.38 -10.14
CA ILE A 119 4.02 -19.05 -8.98
C ILE A 119 2.53 -19.32 -9.19
N ILE A 120 1.80 -18.38 -9.79
CA ILE A 120 0.37 -18.55 -10.11
C ILE A 120 0.17 -19.64 -11.16
N SER A 121 0.99 -19.66 -12.22
CA SER A 121 0.88 -20.65 -13.30
C SER A 121 1.09 -22.09 -12.82
N ASN A 122 1.75 -22.28 -11.67
CA ASN A 122 2.01 -23.58 -11.05
C ASN A 122 1.04 -23.91 -9.90
N THR A 123 -0.09 -23.19 -9.78
CA THR A 123 -1.11 -23.53 -8.78
C THR A 123 -1.83 -24.83 -9.14
N LYS A 124 -2.48 -25.46 -8.16
CA LYS A 124 -3.36 -26.62 -8.36
C LYS A 124 -4.82 -26.23 -8.62
N LEU A 125 -5.08 -24.95 -8.91
CA LEU A 125 -6.43 -24.47 -9.22
C LEU A 125 -6.83 -24.88 -10.63
N SER A 126 -8.12 -24.75 -10.96
CA SER A 126 -8.57 -25.00 -12.33
C SER A 126 -7.88 -24.05 -13.32
N PRO A 127 -7.76 -24.44 -14.61
CA PRO A 127 -7.20 -23.55 -15.63
C PRO A 127 -7.91 -22.20 -15.70
N ILE A 128 -9.24 -22.19 -15.57
CA ILE A 128 -10.05 -20.96 -15.57
C ILE A 128 -9.68 -20.05 -14.40
N ALA A 129 -9.58 -20.59 -13.18
CA ALA A 129 -9.18 -19.81 -12.01
C ALA A 129 -7.74 -19.29 -12.15
N THR A 130 -6.82 -20.11 -12.67
CA THR A 130 -5.42 -19.72 -12.91
C THR A 130 -5.31 -18.56 -13.90
N THR A 131 -6.01 -18.64 -15.04
CA THR A 131 -6.07 -17.54 -16.03
C THR A 131 -6.66 -16.28 -15.42
N HIS A 132 -7.73 -16.42 -14.61
CA HIS A 132 -8.35 -15.27 -13.95
C HIS A 132 -7.39 -14.60 -12.94
N LEU A 133 -6.64 -15.39 -12.15
CA LEU A 133 -5.61 -14.86 -11.25
C LEU A 133 -4.53 -14.06 -12.00
N ILE A 134 -4.03 -14.61 -13.12
CA ILE A 134 -3.02 -13.95 -13.97
C ILE A 134 -3.57 -12.64 -14.52
N SER A 135 -4.77 -12.66 -15.11
CA SER A 135 -5.41 -11.48 -15.69
C SER A 135 -5.62 -10.37 -14.66
N ARG A 136 -6.12 -10.72 -13.46
CA ARG A 136 -6.34 -9.74 -12.38
C ARG A 136 -5.04 -9.15 -11.88
N LEU A 137 -4.00 -9.96 -11.68
CA LEU A 137 -2.70 -9.46 -11.24
C LEU A 137 -2.04 -8.56 -12.30
N ALA A 138 -2.12 -8.94 -13.57
CA ALA A 138 -1.61 -8.14 -14.68
C ALA A 138 -2.27 -6.77 -14.75
N GLN A 139 -3.60 -6.71 -14.68
CA GLN A 139 -4.32 -5.43 -14.66
C GLN A 139 -3.92 -4.57 -13.46
N ALA A 140 -3.77 -5.16 -12.27
CA ALA A 140 -3.33 -4.43 -11.10
C ALA A 140 -1.90 -3.87 -11.24
N CYS A 141 -1.00 -4.58 -11.94
CA CYS A 141 0.34 -4.06 -12.23
C CYS A 141 0.28 -2.86 -13.18
N VAL A 142 -0.57 -2.90 -14.21
CA VAL A 142 -0.81 -1.74 -15.10
C VAL A 142 -1.34 -0.56 -14.30
N ASP A 143 -2.35 -0.78 -13.45
CA ASP A 143 -2.90 0.28 -12.60
C ASP A 143 -1.84 0.88 -11.67
N VAL A 144 -0.96 0.08 -11.07
CA VAL A 144 0.12 0.59 -10.22
C VAL A 144 1.09 1.45 -11.02
N CYS A 145 1.53 1.02 -12.20
CA CYS A 145 2.41 1.80 -13.06
C CYS A 145 1.78 3.14 -13.49
N GLU A 146 0.51 3.12 -13.91
CA GLU A 146 -0.23 4.34 -14.24
C GLU A 146 -0.36 5.26 -13.01
N GLY A 147 -0.64 4.69 -11.84
CA GLY A 147 -0.72 5.41 -10.58
C GLY A 147 0.61 6.06 -10.18
N GLN A 148 1.72 5.35 -10.37
CA GLN A 148 3.06 5.88 -10.11
C GLN A 148 3.39 7.04 -11.04
N LEU A 149 3.08 6.93 -12.34
CA LEU A 149 3.27 8.05 -13.28
C LEU A 149 2.39 9.25 -12.92
N LEU A 150 1.15 9.04 -12.48
CA LEU A 150 0.28 10.12 -12.00
C LEU A 150 0.87 10.82 -10.78
N ASP A 151 1.48 10.08 -9.85
CA ASP A 151 2.10 10.65 -8.64
C ASP A 151 3.33 11.50 -9.00
N VAL A 152 4.21 10.99 -9.88
CA VAL A 152 5.38 11.73 -10.39
C VAL A 152 4.95 13.02 -11.09
N LYS A 153 3.99 12.94 -12.02
CA LYS A 153 3.45 14.13 -12.71
C LYS A 153 2.84 15.13 -11.72
N MET A 154 2.11 14.62 -10.72
CA MET A 154 1.59 15.49 -9.67
C MET A 154 2.73 16.18 -8.95
N ALA A 155 3.82 15.51 -8.57
CA ALA A 155 4.94 16.14 -7.89
C ALA A 155 5.60 17.27 -8.73
N GLU A 156 5.73 17.08 -10.04
CA GLU A 156 6.37 18.03 -10.96
C GLU A 156 5.53 19.27 -11.28
N GLU A 157 4.20 19.14 -11.35
CA GLU A 157 3.33 20.26 -11.72
C GLU A 157 3.32 21.37 -10.64
N LYS A 158 3.18 22.64 -11.03
CA LYS A 158 2.93 23.72 -10.03
C LYS A 158 1.49 23.73 -9.53
N LYS A 159 0.57 23.15 -10.30
CA LYS A 159 -0.86 23.15 -9.99
C LYS A 159 -1.17 22.22 -8.82
N ILE A 160 -1.98 22.70 -7.89
CA ILE A 160 -2.50 21.88 -6.80
C ILE A 160 -3.62 20.97 -7.36
N PRO A 161 -3.50 19.63 -7.24
CA PRO A 161 -4.49 18.71 -7.78
C PRO A 161 -5.82 18.81 -7.02
N THR A 162 -6.90 18.47 -7.71
CA THR A 162 -8.20 18.30 -7.07
C THR A 162 -8.20 17.06 -6.18
N GLN A 163 -9.11 17.02 -5.20
CA GLN A 163 -9.31 15.81 -4.38
C GLN A 163 -9.64 14.58 -5.25
N SER A 164 -10.38 14.76 -6.35
CA SER A 164 -10.71 13.66 -7.28
C SER A 164 -9.45 13.09 -7.94
N GLN A 165 -8.57 13.95 -8.45
CA GLN A 165 -7.29 13.53 -9.04
C GLN A 165 -6.43 12.77 -8.02
N TYR A 166 -6.30 13.29 -6.80
CA TYR A 166 -5.60 12.61 -5.72
C TYR A 166 -6.20 11.21 -5.44
N ILE A 167 -7.53 11.10 -5.31
CA ILE A 167 -8.22 9.81 -5.09
C ILE A 167 -7.94 8.83 -6.23
N THR A 168 -7.97 9.28 -7.49
CA THR A 168 -7.65 8.45 -8.65
C THR A 168 -6.21 7.94 -8.58
N MET A 169 -5.25 8.81 -8.26
CA MET A 169 -3.84 8.43 -8.13
C MET A 169 -3.65 7.37 -7.04
N ILE A 170 -4.12 7.59 -5.80
CA ILE A 170 -3.94 6.60 -4.73
C ILE A 170 -4.75 5.33 -4.98
N GLY A 171 -5.87 5.44 -5.70
CA GLY A 171 -6.69 4.33 -6.16
C GLY A 171 -5.88 3.38 -7.06
N LYS A 172 -5.12 3.94 -7.98
CA LYS A 172 -4.23 3.22 -8.90
C LYS A 172 -2.93 2.76 -8.22
N LYS A 173 -2.17 3.68 -7.63
CA LYS A 173 -0.85 3.41 -7.03
C LYS A 173 -0.91 2.45 -5.85
N THR A 174 -1.89 2.64 -4.96
CA THR A 174 -1.94 1.90 -3.68
C THR A 174 -3.10 0.92 -3.61
N ALA A 175 -4.31 1.39 -3.92
CA ALA A 175 -5.52 0.61 -3.69
C ALA A 175 -5.70 -0.55 -4.67
N ALA A 176 -5.17 -0.46 -5.89
CA ALA A 176 -5.24 -1.53 -6.89
C ALA A 176 -4.63 -2.85 -6.37
N LEU A 177 -3.53 -2.78 -5.64
CA LEU A 177 -2.89 -3.98 -5.11
C LEU A 177 -3.64 -4.55 -3.88
N PHE A 178 -4.40 -3.74 -3.15
CA PHE A 178 -5.33 -4.21 -2.11
C PHE A 178 -6.62 -4.80 -2.71
N ASP A 179 -7.16 -4.20 -3.76
CA ASP A 179 -8.27 -4.71 -4.56
C ASP A 179 -7.94 -6.12 -5.05
N VAL A 180 -6.83 -6.25 -5.79
CA VAL A 180 -6.43 -7.52 -6.39
C VAL A 180 -6.13 -8.58 -5.35
N SER A 181 -5.61 -8.19 -4.17
CA SER A 181 -5.40 -9.12 -3.06
C SER A 181 -6.70 -9.85 -2.70
N CYS A 182 -7.77 -9.08 -2.47
CA CYS A 182 -9.06 -9.63 -2.10
C CYS A 182 -9.73 -10.39 -3.25
N ALA A 183 -9.62 -9.86 -4.48
CA ALA A 183 -10.17 -10.51 -5.66
C ALA A 183 -9.52 -11.88 -5.92
N MET A 184 -8.19 -11.96 -5.84
CA MET A 184 -7.45 -13.21 -6.01
C MET A 184 -7.79 -14.21 -4.89
N GLY A 185 -7.94 -13.74 -3.65
CA GLY A 185 -8.42 -14.59 -2.56
C GLY A 185 -9.79 -15.20 -2.87
N ALA A 186 -10.72 -14.41 -3.41
CA ALA A 186 -12.02 -14.90 -3.82
C ALA A 186 -11.93 -15.94 -4.96
N ILE A 187 -11.11 -15.66 -5.98
CA ILE A 187 -10.90 -16.57 -7.13
C ILE A 187 -10.34 -17.93 -6.67
N CYS A 188 -9.52 -17.96 -5.63
CA CYS A 188 -9.02 -19.22 -5.05
C CYS A 188 -10.11 -20.08 -4.39
N ALA A 189 -11.28 -19.52 -4.09
CA ALA A 189 -12.38 -20.19 -3.39
C ALA A 189 -13.63 -20.38 -4.28
N THR A 190 -13.87 -19.52 -5.27
CA THR A 190 -15.08 -19.53 -6.09
C THR A 190 -14.87 -18.93 -7.48
N ASN A 191 -15.76 -19.25 -8.40
CA ASN A 191 -15.90 -18.64 -9.73
C ASN A 191 -17.08 -17.65 -9.81
N LYS A 192 -17.73 -17.33 -8.70
CA LYS A 192 -18.89 -16.42 -8.67
C LYS A 192 -18.43 -14.96 -8.77
N ASP A 193 -18.74 -14.29 -9.88
CA ASP A 193 -18.37 -12.88 -10.12
C ASP A 193 -18.83 -11.93 -9.02
N LYS A 194 -20.01 -12.19 -8.44
CA LYS A 194 -20.55 -11.37 -7.35
C LYS A 194 -19.67 -11.38 -6.10
N ASP A 195 -19.13 -12.54 -5.75
CA ASP A 195 -18.24 -12.68 -4.59
C ASP A 195 -16.88 -12.03 -4.86
N ILE A 196 -16.34 -12.25 -6.05
CA ILE A 196 -15.08 -11.62 -6.50
C ILE A 196 -15.22 -10.10 -6.49
N SER A 197 -16.33 -9.56 -7.03
CA SER A 197 -16.62 -8.13 -7.07
C SER A 197 -16.80 -7.51 -5.68
N ASN A 198 -17.51 -8.19 -4.77
CA ASN A 198 -17.66 -7.74 -3.39
C ASN A 198 -16.31 -7.65 -2.68
N LEU A 199 -15.47 -8.68 -2.79
CA LEU A 199 -14.17 -8.67 -2.12
C LEU A 199 -13.19 -7.70 -2.79
N SER A 200 -13.21 -7.56 -4.11
CA SER A 200 -12.51 -6.50 -4.85
C SER A 200 -12.89 -5.12 -4.32
N SER A 201 -14.19 -4.83 -4.18
CA SER A 201 -14.68 -3.56 -3.64
C SER A 201 -14.24 -3.34 -2.19
N PHE A 202 -14.25 -4.37 -1.34
CA PHE A 202 -13.70 -4.28 0.00
C PHE A 202 -12.22 -3.89 -0.02
N GLY A 203 -11.39 -4.60 -0.80
CA GLY A 203 -9.96 -4.35 -0.93
C GLY A 203 -9.65 -2.93 -1.44
N ARG A 204 -10.33 -2.50 -2.51
CA ARG A 204 -10.16 -1.15 -3.09
C ARG A 204 -10.46 -0.05 -2.08
N ASN A 205 -11.61 -0.12 -1.42
CA ASN A 205 -12.01 0.92 -0.46
C ASN A 205 -11.11 0.91 0.79
N LEU A 206 -10.68 -0.26 1.27
CA LEU A 206 -9.68 -0.36 2.34
C LEU A 206 -8.36 0.28 1.92
N GLY A 207 -7.87 0.00 0.71
CA GLY A 207 -6.62 0.56 0.19
C GLY A 207 -6.64 2.09 0.09
N ILE A 208 -7.77 2.67 -0.32
CA ILE A 208 -7.95 4.13 -0.33
C ILE A 208 -7.94 4.70 1.09
N ALA A 209 -8.70 4.08 2.02
CA ALA A 209 -8.72 4.51 3.42
C ALA A 209 -7.33 4.40 4.08
N PHE A 210 -6.59 3.35 3.72
CA PHE A 210 -5.20 3.14 4.15
C PHE A 210 -4.31 4.31 3.74
N GLN A 211 -4.29 4.67 2.45
CA GLN A 211 -3.39 5.73 1.97
C GLN A 211 -3.77 7.10 2.53
N ILE A 212 -5.07 7.41 2.64
CA ILE A 212 -5.53 8.66 3.28
C ILE A 212 -5.05 8.75 4.73
N THR A 213 -5.10 7.65 5.47
CA THR A 213 -4.67 7.63 6.88
C THR A 213 -3.15 7.70 6.99
N ASP A 214 -2.42 7.04 6.09
CA ASP A 214 -0.95 7.07 6.09
C ASP A 214 -0.41 8.48 5.76
N ASP A 215 -1.02 9.16 4.79
CA ASP A 215 -0.69 10.54 4.45
C ASP A 215 -0.99 11.53 5.60
N LEU A 216 -2.07 11.30 6.35
CA LEU A 216 -2.36 12.10 7.56
C LEU A 216 -1.26 11.95 8.62
N ILE A 217 -0.82 10.70 8.86
CA ILE A 217 0.27 10.39 9.77
C ILE A 217 1.60 11.00 9.27
N GLY A 218 1.84 10.99 7.96
CA GLY A 218 3.04 11.60 7.36
C GLY A 218 3.16 13.11 7.61
N VAL A 219 2.03 13.82 7.67
CA VAL A 219 2.01 15.27 7.91
C VAL A 219 1.99 15.61 9.40
N MET A 220 1.17 14.93 10.20
CA MET A 220 0.84 15.34 11.56
C MET A 220 1.39 14.42 12.66
N GLY A 221 1.88 13.23 12.30
CA GLY A 221 2.08 12.13 13.25
C GLY A 221 3.26 12.31 14.21
N ASP A 222 3.13 11.79 15.43
CA ASP A 222 4.16 11.90 16.47
C ASP A 222 5.47 11.24 16.00
N PRO A 223 6.62 11.96 15.96
CA PRO A 223 7.92 11.38 15.60
C PRO A 223 8.29 10.13 16.41
N LYS A 224 7.83 10.05 17.67
CA LYS A 224 8.06 8.88 18.54
C LYS A 224 7.39 7.62 18.00
N ILE A 225 6.28 7.78 17.27
CA ILE A 225 5.50 6.70 16.68
C ILE A 225 5.93 6.46 15.22
N THR A 226 6.08 7.52 14.43
CA THR A 226 6.35 7.44 12.98
C THR A 226 7.80 7.10 12.66
N LYS A 227 8.73 7.31 13.59
CA LYS A 227 10.19 7.22 13.39
C LYS A 227 10.70 8.12 12.25
N LYS A 228 9.90 9.09 11.82
CA LYS A 228 10.24 10.10 10.81
C LYS A 228 10.10 11.50 11.40
N PRO A 229 10.88 12.49 10.95
CA PRO A 229 10.63 13.88 11.31
C PRO A 229 9.21 14.31 10.88
N VAL A 230 8.50 14.99 11.78
CA VAL A 230 7.20 15.62 11.47
C VAL A 230 7.37 16.63 10.33
N GLY A 231 6.39 16.65 9.42
CA GLY A 231 6.35 17.60 8.30
C GLY A 231 7.27 17.24 7.14
N ASN A 232 7.81 16.02 7.08
CA ASN A 232 8.65 15.60 5.95
C ASN A 232 7.89 15.67 4.61
N ASP A 233 6.65 15.14 4.58
CA ASP A 233 5.76 15.24 3.41
C ASP A 233 5.52 16.69 2.96
N LEU A 234 5.46 17.63 3.92
CA LEU A 234 5.32 19.07 3.61
C LEU A 234 6.59 19.62 2.98
N ARG A 235 7.76 19.31 3.55
CA ARG A 235 9.07 19.72 3.03
C ARG A 235 9.32 19.18 1.62
N GLU A 236 8.94 17.93 1.36
CA GLU A 236 9.07 17.26 0.06
C GLU A 236 8.07 17.79 -0.96
N GLY A 237 7.07 18.56 -0.54
CA GLY A 237 6.05 19.09 -1.46
C GLY A 237 5.05 18.03 -1.90
N LYS A 238 4.91 16.94 -1.13
CA LYS A 238 4.00 15.85 -1.46
C LYS A 238 2.56 16.35 -1.48
N LYS A 239 1.86 16.10 -2.57
CA LYS A 239 0.49 16.59 -2.80
C LYS A 239 -0.57 15.67 -2.19
N SER A 240 -0.43 15.40 -0.89
CA SER A 240 -1.32 14.54 -0.13
C SER A 240 -2.60 15.25 0.34
N LEU A 241 -3.68 14.50 0.56
CA LEU A 241 -4.97 15.05 0.99
C LEU A 241 -4.91 16.04 2.18
N PRO A 242 -4.21 15.77 3.30
CA PRO A 242 -4.08 16.74 4.39
C PRO A 242 -3.49 18.08 3.93
N ILE A 243 -2.44 18.07 3.10
CA ILE A 243 -1.82 19.29 2.59
C ILE A 243 -2.75 20.03 1.63
N LEU A 244 -3.41 19.30 0.71
CA LEU A 244 -4.39 19.88 -0.22
C LEU A 244 -5.52 20.59 0.53
N MET A 245 -6.05 19.95 1.59
CA MET A 245 -7.09 20.53 2.44
C MET A 245 -6.58 21.76 3.20
N ALA A 246 -5.39 21.69 3.78
CA ALA A 246 -4.79 22.81 4.51
C ALA A 246 -4.59 24.04 3.60
N ILE A 247 -3.99 23.87 2.42
CA ILE A 247 -3.79 24.97 1.44
C ILE A 247 -5.12 25.59 1.00
N LYS A 248 -6.17 24.78 0.86
CA LYS A 248 -7.50 25.23 0.43
C LYS A 248 -8.17 26.11 1.48
N ILE A 249 -8.07 25.77 2.76
CA ILE A 249 -8.79 26.48 3.84
C ILE A 249 -7.97 27.60 4.50
N ALA A 250 -6.64 27.52 4.45
CA ALA A 250 -5.77 28.53 5.04
C ALA A 250 -5.96 29.91 4.37
N LYS A 251 -5.88 30.97 5.16
CA LYS A 251 -6.02 32.37 4.71
C LYS A 251 -4.86 33.22 5.24
N GLY A 252 -4.65 34.38 4.63
CA GLY A 252 -3.73 35.41 5.14
C GLY A 252 -2.31 34.87 5.47
N LYS A 253 -1.87 35.12 6.71
CA LYS A 253 -0.53 34.75 7.21
C LYS A 253 -0.33 33.23 7.24
N ASP A 254 -1.36 32.46 7.65
CA ASP A 254 -1.29 31.01 7.76
C ASP A 254 -1.01 30.36 6.41
N LYS A 255 -1.71 30.82 5.36
CA LYS A 255 -1.48 30.34 4.00
C LYS A 255 -0.05 30.62 3.53
N LYS A 256 0.50 31.80 3.84
CA LYS A 256 1.88 32.15 3.50
C LYS A 256 2.88 31.25 4.22
N ILE A 257 2.64 30.92 5.49
CA ILE A 257 3.51 30.01 6.26
C ILE A 257 3.51 28.61 5.65
N ILE A 258 2.34 28.05 5.34
CA ILE A 258 2.23 26.72 4.72
C ILE A 258 2.93 26.69 3.36
N LEU A 259 2.67 27.67 2.49
CA LEU A 259 3.26 27.73 1.15
C LEU A 259 4.79 27.95 1.18
N LYS A 260 5.33 28.63 2.20
CA LYS A 260 6.78 28.80 2.37
C LYS A 260 7.48 27.46 2.67
N ALA A 261 6.81 26.57 3.40
CA ALA A 261 7.35 25.26 3.77
C ALA A 261 7.10 24.19 2.70
N PHE A 262 6.01 24.30 1.95
CA PHE A 262 5.60 23.32 0.93
C PHE A 262 6.63 23.20 -0.20
N GLY A 263 7.27 22.02 -0.32
CA GLY A 263 8.24 21.75 -1.38
C GLY A 263 9.56 22.50 -1.24
N ASN A 264 9.90 22.96 -0.04
CA ASN A 264 11.12 23.72 0.22
C ASN A 264 12.16 22.88 0.98
N PRO A 265 13.12 22.22 0.30
CA PRO A 265 14.13 21.38 0.95
C PRO A 265 15.08 22.18 1.85
N LYS A 266 15.17 23.51 1.66
CA LYS A 266 16.03 24.41 2.45
C LYS A 266 15.31 25.02 3.66
N ILE A 267 14.06 24.64 3.93
CA ILE A 267 13.29 25.18 5.06
C ILE A 267 13.96 24.84 6.39
N SER A 268 14.05 25.82 7.28
CA SER A 268 14.59 25.57 8.63
C SER A 268 13.65 24.67 9.42
N ARG A 269 14.20 23.89 10.36
CA ARG A 269 13.39 23.03 11.24
C ARG A 269 12.34 23.83 12.03
N ASN A 270 12.69 25.05 12.45
CA ASN A 270 11.77 25.94 13.16
C ASN A 270 10.60 26.39 12.27
N ASP A 271 10.87 26.82 11.04
CA ASP A 271 9.82 27.23 10.11
C ASP A 271 8.94 26.06 9.66
N LEU A 272 9.53 24.87 9.52
CA LEU A 272 8.75 23.65 9.24
C LEU A 272 7.80 23.30 10.39
N ASN A 273 8.28 23.34 11.63
CA ASN A 273 7.44 23.10 12.81
C ASN A 273 6.30 24.11 12.89
N LYS A 274 6.58 25.40 12.66
CA LYS A 274 5.54 26.44 12.60
C LYS A 274 4.48 26.13 11.54
N ALA A 275 4.89 25.68 10.34
CA ALA A 275 3.94 25.33 9.30
C ALA A 275 3.08 24.11 9.67
N VAL A 276 3.65 23.12 10.34
CA VAL A 276 2.89 21.98 10.87
C VAL A 276 1.91 22.42 11.95
N ASP A 277 2.32 23.30 12.87
CA ASP A 277 1.45 23.79 13.95
C ASP A 277 0.28 24.62 13.38
N VAL A 278 0.52 25.40 12.33
CA VAL A 278 -0.55 26.06 11.56
C VAL A 278 -1.48 25.02 10.92
N ILE A 279 -0.96 23.97 10.29
CA ILE A 279 -1.81 22.91 9.72
C ILE A 279 -2.66 22.25 10.81
N ARG A 280 -2.11 22.02 12.00
CA ARG A 280 -2.84 21.48 13.16
C ARG A 280 -3.96 22.42 13.62
N SER A 281 -3.69 23.71 13.73
CA SER A 281 -4.67 24.69 14.19
C SER A 281 -5.84 24.87 13.22
N LEU A 282 -5.69 24.50 11.95
CA LEU A 282 -6.75 24.52 10.96
C LEU A 282 -7.79 23.39 11.11
N GLY A 283 -7.59 22.43 12.01
CA GLY A 283 -8.55 21.35 12.27
C GLY A 283 -8.75 20.39 11.09
N ILE A 284 -7.76 20.27 10.19
CA ILE A 284 -7.88 19.41 9.00
C ILE A 284 -7.99 17.92 9.32
N GLU A 285 -7.50 17.48 10.48
CA GLU A 285 -7.44 16.08 10.88
C GLU A 285 -8.84 15.43 10.82
N GLU A 286 -9.84 16.07 11.41
CA GLU A 286 -11.20 15.56 11.44
C GLU A 286 -11.77 15.40 10.02
N ASN A 287 -11.49 16.36 9.15
CA ASN A 287 -11.93 16.34 7.75
C ASN A 287 -11.26 15.23 6.95
N VAL A 288 -9.96 15.00 7.14
CA VAL A 288 -9.23 13.90 6.49
C VAL A 288 -9.73 12.55 7.00
N ARG A 289 -9.93 12.41 8.32
CA ARG A 289 -10.50 11.18 8.93
C ARG A 289 -11.92 10.90 8.44
N LYS A 290 -12.77 11.92 8.28
CA LYS A 290 -14.11 11.77 7.65
C LYS A 290 -14.03 11.20 6.24
N GLN A 291 -13.01 11.58 5.45
CA GLN A 291 -12.81 10.99 4.12
C GLN A 291 -12.37 9.53 4.20
N ALA A 292 -11.40 9.19 5.05
CA ALA A 292 -11.00 7.80 5.28
C ALA A 292 -12.19 6.92 5.72
N LEU A 293 -13.00 7.42 6.66
CA LEU A 293 -14.20 6.74 7.16
C LEU A 293 -15.27 6.53 6.08
N LYS A 294 -15.42 7.45 5.11
CA LYS A 294 -16.32 7.25 3.97
C LYS A 294 -15.95 6.02 3.15
N TYR A 295 -14.66 5.80 2.90
CA TYR A 295 -14.18 4.61 2.21
C TYR A 295 -14.28 3.36 3.09
N ALA A 296 -13.98 3.48 4.38
CA ALA A 296 -14.15 2.38 5.33
C ALA A 296 -15.60 1.85 5.34
N LYS A 297 -16.60 2.73 5.45
CA LYS A 297 -18.02 2.35 5.38
C LYS A 297 -18.40 1.64 4.07
N LYS A 298 -17.82 2.06 2.94
CA LYS A 298 -18.01 1.37 1.65
C LYS A 298 -17.41 -0.04 1.69
N ALA A 299 -16.22 -0.19 2.26
CA ALA A 299 -15.57 -1.49 2.42
C ALA A 299 -16.42 -2.41 3.31
N GLU A 300 -16.87 -1.95 4.49
CA GLU A 300 -17.72 -2.73 5.40
C GLU A 300 -19.01 -3.20 4.72
N LYS A 301 -19.67 -2.32 3.96
CA LYS A 301 -20.90 -2.65 3.22
C LYS A 301 -20.68 -3.79 2.23
N SER A 302 -19.50 -3.84 1.57
CA SER A 302 -19.14 -4.92 0.66
C SER A 302 -19.05 -6.29 1.34
N LEU A 303 -18.86 -6.33 2.66
CA LEU A 303 -18.81 -7.58 3.43
C LEU A 303 -20.10 -7.92 4.19
N SER A 304 -21.17 -7.14 4.03
CA SER A 304 -22.41 -7.27 4.81
C SER A 304 -23.00 -8.68 4.81
N LYS A 305 -22.99 -9.36 3.66
CA LYS A 305 -23.61 -10.68 3.44
C LYS A 305 -22.79 -11.88 3.93
N TYR A 306 -21.51 -11.69 4.22
CA TYR A 306 -20.66 -12.77 4.72
C TYR A 306 -20.75 -12.87 6.24
N SER A 307 -20.22 -13.96 6.80
CA SER A 307 -20.15 -14.20 8.24
C SER A 307 -18.86 -14.97 8.59
N GLY A 308 -18.66 -15.29 9.86
CA GLY A 308 -17.53 -16.08 10.33
C GLY A 308 -16.26 -15.27 10.65
N SER A 309 -15.25 -15.96 11.16
CA SER A 309 -14.02 -15.37 11.70
C SER A 309 -13.24 -14.57 10.67
N ALA A 310 -13.16 -15.04 9.42
CA ALA A 310 -12.46 -14.34 8.35
C ALA A 310 -13.06 -12.95 8.07
N LYS A 311 -14.39 -12.80 8.11
CA LYS A 311 -15.05 -11.49 8.03
C LYS A 311 -14.64 -10.60 9.19
N THR A 312 -14.76 -11.10 10.42
CA THR A 312 -14.41 -10.35 11.63
C THR A 312 -12.96 -9.87 11.60
N GLU A 313 -12.04 -10.71 11.13
CA GLU A 313 -10.62 -10.39 10.97
C GLU A 313 -10.35 -9.31 9.91
N LEU A 314 -11.06 -9.34 8.78
CA LEU A 314 -10.97 -8.32 7.72
C LEU A 314 -11.53 -6.97 8.20
N ILE A 315 -12.67 -6.97 8.91
CA ILE A 315 -13.24 -5.76 9.50
C ILE A 315 -12.32 -5.19 10.58
N ALA A 316 -11.76 -6.05 11.44
CA ALA A 316 -10.80 -5.61 12.45
C ALA A 316 -9.51 -5.05 11.83
N LEU A 317 -9.07 -5.54 10.67
CA LEU A 317 -7.97 -4.93 9.91
C LEU A 317 -8.35 -3.54 9.39
N LEU A 318 -9.55 -3.40 8.82
CA LEU A 318 -10.06 -2.10 8.35
C LEU A 318 -10.15 -1.07 9.48
N ASP A 319 -10.70 -1.47 10.61
CA ASP A 319 -10.75 -0.65 11.83
C ASP A 319 -9.35 -0.24 12.28
N PHE A 320 -8.42 -1.20 12.34
CA PHE A 320 -7.03 -0.94 12.70
C PHE A 320 -6.40 0.09 11.75
N VAL A 321 -6.67 0.01 10.45
CA VAL A 321 -6.13 0.93 9.44
C VAL A 321 -6.63 2.35 9.65
N VAL A 322 -7.92 2.54 9.91
CA VAL A 322 -8.55 3.87 9.98
C VAL A 322 -8.36 4.54 11.35
N LYS A 323 -8.28 3.74 12.42
CA LYS A 323 -8.12 4.22 13.80
C LYS A 323 -6.66 4.35 14.23
N ARG A 324 -5.69 4.23 13.31
CA ARG A 324 -4.27 4.49 13.64
C ARG A 324 -4.15 5.90 14.23
N SER A 325 -3.54 5.96 15.42
CA SER A 325 -3.17 7.22 16.04
C SER A 325 -2.21 7.99 15.12
N VAL A 326 -2.44 9.30 15.05
CA VAL A 326 -1.51 10.28 14.49
C VAL A 326 -0.49 10.56 15.58
#